data_AF-A0A0D7AVB4-F1
#
_entry.id   AF-A0A0D7AVB4-F1
#
_cell.length_a   1.000
_cell.length_b   1.000
_cell.length_c   1.000
_cell.angle_alpha   90.00
_cell.angle_beta   90.00
_cell.angle_gamma   90.00
#
_symmetry.space_group_name_H-M   'P 1'
#
loop_
_entity.id
_entity.type
_entity.pdbx_description
1 polymer ?
#
loop_
_entity_poly.entity_id
_entity_poly.type
_entity_poly.pdbx_seq_one_letter_code
_entity_poly.pdbx_strand_id
1 'polypeptide(L)' 'MSKQEDRRIVTVYTDGSCLKNGDDKVKAGAAAWFEDDETLNRAVRLPNRIPQNNNTAKMVGARIAIETAP' A
#
# COMPACT_ATOMS: atom_id res chain seq x y z
N MET A 1 -27.68 -26.39 9.88
CA MET A 1 -27.50 -25.36 8.83
C MET A 1 -26.27 -24.55 9.20
N SER A 2 -25.11 -24.82 8.61
CA SER A 2 -23.91 -24.00 8.83
C SER A 2 -24.10 -22.65 8.15
N LYS A 3 -23.91 -21.54 8.88
CA LYS A 3 -23.83 -20.21 8.28
C LYS A 3 -22.62 -20.21 7.35
N GLN A 4 -22.86 -20.07 6.05
CA GLN A 4 -21.81 -19.78 5.09
C GLN A 4 -21.39 -18.33 5.35
N GLU A 5 -20.16 -18.10 5.80
CA GLU A 5 -19.62 -16.74 5.86
C GLU A 5 -19.59 -16.19 4.44
N ASP A 6 -20.30 -15.09 4.21
CA ASP A 6 -20.22 -14.30 2.98
C ASP A 6 -18.84 -13.62 2.93
N ARG A 7 -17.83 -14.36 2.47
CA ARG A 7 -16.48 -13.82 2.27
C ARG A 7 -16.50 -12.91 1.06
N ARG A 8 -16.58 -11.61 1.31
CA ARG A 8 -16.38 -10.61 0.26
C ARG A 8 -14.91 -10.60 -0.13
N ILE A 9 -14.64 -10.82 -1.41
CA ILE A 9 -13.32 -10.66 -1.99
C ILE A 9 -13.23 -9.22 -2.47
N VAL A 10 -12.24 -8.48 -1.97
CA VAL A 10 -11.96 -7.10 -2.38
C VAL A 10 -10.70 -7.09 -3.22
N THR A 11 -10.77 -6.50 -4.41
CA THR A 11 -9.59 -6.29 -5.26
C THR A 11 -8.92 -4.97 -4.88
N VAL A 12 -7.64 -5.05 -4.53
CA VAL A 12 -6.80 -3.89 -4.19
C VAL A 12 -5.48 -3.96 -4.95
N TYR A 13 -5.10 -2.84 -5.55
CA TYR A 13 -3.86 -2.68 -6.31
C TYR A 13 -2.89 -1.84 -5.51
N THR A 14 -1.68 -2.35 -5.30
CA THR A 14 -0.65 -1.64 -4.53
C THR A 14 0.52 -1.29 -5.41
N ASP A 15 1.12 -0.13 -5.17
CA ASP A 15 2.40 0.22 -5.78
C ASP A 15 3.30 0.96 -4.80
N GLY A 16 4.61 0.89 -5.06
CA GLY A 16 5.64 1.60 -4.32
C GLY A 16 6.71 2.09 -5.27
N SER A 17 6.97 3.39 -5.24
CA SER A 17 7.92 4.05 -6.13
C SER A 17 8.97 4.82 -5.34
N CYS A 18 10.18 4.87 -5.87
CA CYS A 18 11.30 5.55 -5.26
C CYS A 18 12.06 6.38 -6.30
N LEU A 19 12.08 7.70 -6.11
CA LEU A 19 12.91 8.62 -6.88
C LEU A 19 14.35 8.55 -6.36
N LYS A 20 15.31 8.43 -7.28
CA LYS A 20 16.75 8.35 -6.99
C LYS A 20 17.09 7.22 -6.01
N ASN A 21 16.52 6.04 -6.23
CA ASN A 21 16.77 4.86 -5.41
C ASN A 21 18.28 4.54 -5.36
N GLY A 22 18.87 4.52 -4.16
CA GLY A 22 20.32 4.30 -3.96
C GLY A 22 21.17 5.57 -3.83
N ASP A 23 20.56 6.75 -3.77
CA ASP A 23 21.23 8.06 -3.61
C ASP A 23 20.84 8.72 -2.26
N ASP A 24 21.62 9.67 -1.76
CA ASP A 24 21.30 10.40 -0.51
C ASP A 24 20.04 11.29 -0.63
N LYS A 25 19.66 11.68 -1.85
CA LYS A 25 18.45 12.47 -2.15
C LYS A 25 17.24 11.57 -2.43
N VAL A 26 17.29 10.32 -1.99
CA VAL A 26 16.27 9.31 -2.26
C VAL A 26 14.92 9.67 -1.64
N LYS A 27 13.87 9.35 -2.39
CA LYS A 27 12.51 9.76 -2.05
C LYS A 27 11.50 8.67 -2.41
N ALA A 28 10.98 7.97 -1.40
CA ALA A 28 10.06 6.85 -1.60
C ALA A 28 8.61 7.16 -1.17
N GLY A 29 7.64 6.67 -1.94
CA GLY A 29 6.21 6.73 -1.64
C GLY A 29 5.52 5.40 -1.92
N ALA A 30 4.38 5.17 -1.28
CA ALA A 30 3.60 3.95 -1.41
C ALA A 30 2.11 4.29 -1.55
N ALA A 31 1.37 3.43 -2.26
CA ALA A 31 -0.05 3.62 -2.47
C ALA A 31 -0.82 2.29 -2.49
N ALA A 32 -2.11 2.38 -2.17
CA ALA A 32 -3.11 1.34 -2.35
C ALA A 32 -4.35 1.96 -3.01
N TRP A 33 -4.85 1.30 -4.04
CA TRP A 33 -6.03 1.69 -4.80
C TRP A 33 -7.05 0.56 -4.77
N PHE A 34 -8.24 0.85 -4.25
CA PHE A 34 -9.37 -0.06 -4.11
C PHE A 34 -10.32 0.17 -5.27
N GLU A 35 -10.65 -0.91 -5.98
CA GLU A 35 -11.52 -0.85 -7.17
C GLU A 35 -12.95 -0.47 -6.81
N ASP A 36 -13.47 -1.01 -5.70
CA ASP A 36 -14.87 -0.91 -5.31
C ASP A 36 -15.19 0.29 -4.39
N ASP A 37 -14.18 0.92 -3.79
CA ASP A 37 -14.38 2.06 -2.86
C ASP A 37 -13.19 3.02 -2.86
N GLU A 38 -13.34 4.14 -3.57
CA GLU A 38 -12.30 5.16 -3.68
C GLU A 38 -11.99 5.88 -2.35
N THR A 39 -12.90 5.84 -1.37
CA THR A 39 -12.68 6.47 -0.06
C THR A 39 -11.61 5.76 0.76
N LEU A 40 -11.30 4.51 0.38
CA LEU A 40 -10.23 3.69 0.94
C LEU A 40 -8.88 3.92 0.25
N ASN A 41 -8.83 4.65 -0.86
CA ASN A 41 -7.58 4.93 -1.57
C ASN A 41 -6.60 5.70 -0.69
N ARG A 42 -5.33 5.30 -0.69
CA ARG A 42 -4.27 5.94 0.09
C ARG A 42 -3.02 6.09 -0.75
N ALA A 43 -2.36 7.24 -0.63
CA ALA A 43 -1.02 7.47 -1.13
C ALA A 43 -0.24 8.22 -0.05
N VAL A 44 0.91 7.67 0.35
CA VAL A 44 1.70 8.21 1.45
C VAL A 44 3.16 8.32 1.09
N ARG A 45 3.80 9.34 1.66
CA ARG A 45 5.25 9.45 1.69
C ARG A 45 5.81 8.49 2.75
N LEU A 46 6.86 7.72 2.42
CA LEU A 46 7.53 6.91 3.45
C LEU A 46 8.20 7.84 4.47
N PRO A 47 8.03 7.61 5.78
CA PRO A 47 8.66 8.43 6.80
C PRO A 47 10.19 8.26 6.76
N ASN A 48 10.93 9.32 7.05
CA ASN A 48 12.41 9.31 6.98
C ASN A 48 13.06 8.35 7.99
N ARG A 49 12.31 7.82 8.96
CA ARG A 49 12.76 6.83 9.95
C ARG A 49 12.83 5.40 9.42
N ILE A 50 12.36 5.13 8.20
CA ILE A 50 12.48 3.83 7.54
C ILE A 50 13.23 3.97 6.21
N PRO A 51 13.87 2.89 5.71
CA PRO A 51 14.61 2.95 4.45
C PRO A 51 13.78 3.49 3.30
N GLN A 52 14.33 4.49 2.61
CA GLN A 52 13.72 5.08 1.41
C GLN A 52 14.20 4.29 0.20
N ASN A 53 13.53 3.19 -0.14
CA ASN A 53 13.85 2.41 -1.34
C ASN A 53 12.60 1.73 -1.93
N ASN A 54 12.74 1.18 -3.14
CA ASN A 54 11.64 0.52 -3.84
C ASN A 54 11.04 -0.66 -3.07
N ASN A 55 11.86 -1.47 -2.41
CA ASN A 55 11.39 -2.66 -1.71
C ASN A 55 10.56 -2.28 -0.48
N THR A 56 11.05 -1.33 0.31
CA THR A 56 10.31 -0.79 1.45
C THR A 56 9.03 -0.11 1.00
N ALA A 57 9.04 0.64 -0.10
CA ALA A 57 7.84 1.27 -0.65
C ALA A 57 6.76 0.25 -1.01
N LYS A 58 7.11 -0.83 -1.72
CA LYS A 58 6.17 -1.90 -2.08
C LYS A 58 5.59 -2.60 -0.85
N MET A 59 6.43 -2.89 0.14
CA MET A 59 5.98 -3.51 1.41
C MET A 59 5.02 -2.60 2.18
N VAL A 60 5.27 -1.29 2.20
CA VAL A 60 4.36 -0.32 2.83
C VAL A 60 3.04 -0.23 2.07
N GLY A 61 3.05 -0.30 0.73
CA GLY A 61 1.82 -0.37 -0.08
C GLY A 61 0.95 -1.57 0.29
N ALA A 62 1.55 -2.76 0.39
CA ALA A 62 0.87 -3.98 0.85
C ALA A 62 0.32 -3.85 2.28
N ARG A 63 1.10 -3.27 3.20
CA ARG A 63 0.66 -2.99 4.58
C ARG A 63 -0.57 -2.07 4.60
N ILE A 64 -0.55 -0.98 3.83
CA ILE A 64 -1.68 -0.03 3.74
C ILE A 64 -2.94 -0.75 3.25
N ALA A 65 -2.82 -1.58 2.20
CA ALA A 65 -3.94 -2.36 1.69
C ALA A 65 -4.55 -3.26 2.77
N ILE A 66 -3.73 -4.03 3.49
CA ILE A 66 -4.19 -4.95 4.55
C ILE A 66 -4.83 -4.20 5.71
N GLU A 67 -4.27 -3.07 6.14
CA GLU A 67 -4.80 -2.28 7.26
C GLU A 67 -6.06 -1.47 6.91
N THR A 68 -6.30 -1.22 5.63
CA THR A 68 -7.43 -0.40 5.15
C THR A 68 -8.58 -1.27 4.63
N ALA A 69 -8.32 -2.53 4.27
CA ALA A 69 -9.35 -3.44 3.80
C ALA A 69 -10.46 -3.62 4.86
N PRO A 70 -11.75 -3.63 4.45
CA PRO A 70 -12.90 -3.72 5.34
C PRO A 70 -13.15 -5.11 5.91
#